data_AF-A0A1K1MNM0-F1
#
_entry.id   AF-A0A1K1MNM0-F1
#
_cell.length_a   1.000
_cell.length_b   1.000
_cell.length_c   1.000
_cell.angle_alpha   90.00
_cell.angle_beta   90.00
_cell.angle_gamma   90.00
#
_symmetry.space_group_name_H-M   'P 1'
#
loop_
_entity.id
_entity.type
_entity.pdbx_description
1 polymer ?
#
loop_
_entity_poly.entity_id
_entity_poly.type
_entity_poly.pdbx_seq_one_letter_code
_entity_poly.pdbx_strand_id
1 'polypeptide(L)'
;MKTQDLKDKSTDKLTGELNMTKAITIALSVVVFLLFTICIYGLILKDNNGVFIPLMVVAFSTGSMIPINIISMKKIKEELKTRN
;
A
#
# COMPACT_ATOMS: atom_id res chain seq x y z
N MET A 1 -0.80 5.81 11.62
CA MET A 1 -0.59 7.26 11.86
C MET A 1 -1.52 7.72 12.96
N LYS A 2 -1.01 8.41 13.99
CA LYS A 2 -1.84 9.00 15.06
C LYS A 2 -2.43 10.31 14.53
N THR A 3 -3.67 10.61 14.90
CA THR A 3 -4.38 11.85 14.51
C THR A 3 -3.73 13.12 15.07
N GLN A 4 -2.96 13.01 16.16
CA GLN A 4 -2.27 14.14 16.77
C GLN A 4 -1.11 14.65 15.91
N ASP A 5 -0.35 13.75 15.26
CA ASP A 5 0.73 14.10 14.31
C ASP A 5 0.24 14.82 13.04
N LEU A 6 -1.03 14.58 12.66
CA LEU A 6 -1.63 15.21 11.49
C LEU A 6 -2.01 16.67 11.78
N LYS A 7 -2.48 16.95 13.01
CA LYS A 7 -2.82 18.30 13.48
C LYS A 7 -1.62 19.23 13.60
N ASP A 8 -0.42 18.72 13.87
CA ASP A 8 0.77 19.56 14.00
C ASP A 8 1.39 19.98 12.65
N LYS A 9 0.99 19.36 11.53
CA LYS A 9 1.54 19.68 10.21
C LYS A 9 0.74 20.76 9.47
N SER A 10 1.45 21.57 8.69
CA SER A 10 0.84 22.52 7.74
C SER A 10 0.12 21.78 6.60
N THR A 11 -0.96 22.38 6.10
CA THR A 11 -1.82 21.90 5.00
C THR A 11 -1.02 21.50 3.75
N ASP A 12 0.02 22.27 3.39
CA ASP A 12 0.90 21.96 2.25
C ASP A 12 1.73 20.70 2.47
N LYS A 13 2.24 20.51 3.69
CA LYS A 13 3.01 19.31 4.06
C LYS A 13 2.10 18.08 4.06
N LEU A 14 0.87 18.20 4.57
CA LEU A 14 -0.10 17.11 4.58
C LEU A 14 -0.52 16.71 3.16
N THR A 15 -0.67 17.68 2.26
CA THR A 15 -1.00 17.43 0.85
C THR A 15 0.17 16.79 0.08
N GLY A 16 1.41 17.24 0.35
CA GLY A 16 2.62 16.62 -0.19
C GLY A 16 2.77 15.16 0.24
N GLU A 17 2.57 14.87 1.53
CA GLU A 17 2.61 13.51 2.06
C GLU A 17 1.46 12.64 1.53
N LEU A 18 0.28 13.22 1.34
CA LEU A 18 -0.84 12.55 0.70
C LEU A 18 -0.45 12.09 -0.72
N ASN A 19 0.08 12.99 -1.54
CA ASN A 19 0.48 12.65 -2.91
C ASN A 19 1.65 11.64 -2.95
N MET A 20 2.63 11.77 -2.06
CA MET A 20 3.73 10.82 -1.93
C MET A 20 3.23 9.43 -1.55
N THR A 21 2.36 9.34 -0.54
CA THR A 21 1.74 8.08 -0.11
C THR A 21 0.92 7.46 -1.26
N LYS A 22 0.30 8.29 -2.13
CA LYS A 22 -0.44 7.83 -3.31
C LYS A 22 0.48 7.14 -4.30
N ALA A 23 1.57 7.81 -4.64
CA ALA A 23 2.55 7.32 -5.60
C ALA A 23 3.17 6.00 -5.11
N ILE A 24 3.54 5.93 -3.83
CA ILE A 24 4.08 4.71 -3.21
C ILE A 24 3.04 3.59 -3.25
N THR A 25 1.78 3.88 -2.93
CA THR A 25 0.71 2.88 -2.95
C THR A 25 0.48 2.33 -4.36
N ILE A 26 0.51 3.19 -5.39
CA ILE A 26 0.38 2.78 -6.79
C ILE A 26 1.58 1.92 -7.22
N ALA A 27 2.80 2.37 -6.93
CA ALA A 27 4.02 1.62 -7.24
C ALA A 27 4.02 0.24 -6.57
N LEU A 28 3.64 0.18 -5.28
CA LEU A 28 3.53 -1.06 -4.52
C LEU A 28 2.46 -1.99 -5.14
N SER A 29 1.33 -1.45 -5.57
CA SER A 29 0.28 -2.23 -6.24
C SER A 29 0.77 -2.86 -7.54
N VAL A 30 1.56 -2.14 -8.35
CA VAL A 30 2.13 -2.68 -9.59
C VAL A 30 3.09 -3.82 -9.29
N VAL A 31 3.98 -3.65 -8.30
CA VAL A 31 4.93 -4.68 -7.90
C VAL A 31 4.22 -5.93 -7.38
N VAL A 32 3.20 -5.77 -6.53
CA VAL A 32 2.41 -6.90 -6.01
C VAL A 32 1.70 -7.63 -7.14
N PHE A 33 1.12 -6.92 -8.12
CA PHE A 33 0.50 -7.52 -9.29
C PHE A 33 1.49 -8.36 -10.09
N LEU A 34 2.66 -7.81 -10.38
CA LEU A 34 3.71 -8.49 -11.13
C LEU A 34 4.18 -9.75 -10.40
N LEU A 35 4.40 -9.64 -9.09
CA LEU A 35 4.80 -10.76 -8.23
C LEU A 35 3.74 -11.86 -8.22
N PHE A 36 2.45 -11.49 -8.18
CA PHE A 36 1.33 -12.43 -8.20
C PHE A 36 1.27 -13.20 -9.51
N THR A 37 1.44 -12.52 -10.65
CA THR A 37 1.51 -13.17 -11.97
C THR A 37 2.67 -14.16 -12.05
N ILE A 38 3.86 -13.78 -11.57
CA ILE A 38 5.04 -14.65 -11.56
C ILE A 38 4.82 -15.85 -10.62
N CYS A 39 4.22 -15.64 -9.45
CA CYS A 39 3.90 -16.72 -8.50
C CYS A 39 2.92 -17.73 -9.09
N ILE A 40 1.83 -17.27 -9.73
CA ILE A 40 0.87 -18.17 -10.39
C ILE A 40 1.56 -18.94 -11.50
N TYR A 41 2.36 -18.26 -12.33
CA TYR A 41 3.08 -18.89 -13.43
C TYR A 41 4.08 -19.95 -12.94
N GLY A 42 4.83 -19.65 -11.88
CA GLY A 42 5.78 -20.56 -11.27
C GLY A 42 5.14 -21.76 -10.56
N LEU A 43 3.99 -21.54 -9.92
CA LEU A 43 3.22 -22.59 -9.26
C LEU A 43 2.61 -23.57 -10.29
N ILE A 44 1.97 -23.05 -11.34
CA ILE A 44 1.31 -23.86 -12.38
C ILE A 44 2.32 -24.59 -13.27
N LEU A 45 3.39 -23.91 -13.68
CA LEU A 45 4.28 -24.43 -14.74
C LEU A 45 5.49 -25.21 -14.21
N LYS A 46 5.90 -24.98 -12.95
CA LYS A 46 7.15 -25.53 -12.40
C LYS A 46 6.96 -26.44 -11.18
N ASP A 47 5.71 -26.62 -10.71
CA ASP A 47 5.30 -27.44 -9.55
C ASP A 47 6.21 -27.26 -8.31
N ASN A 48 6.83 -26.08 -8.18
CA ASN A 48 7.79 -25.82 -7.12
C ASN A 48 7.08 -25.23 -5.90
N ASN A 49 6.18 -26.03 -5.34
CA ASN A 49 5.28 -25.63 -4.25
C ASN A 49 6.02 -25.19 -2.98
N GLY A 50 7.25 -25.67 -2.76
CA GLY A 50 8.07 -25.28 -1.61
C GLY A 50 8.52 -23.81 -1.62
N VAL A 51 8.59 -23.17 -2.79
CA VAL A 51 9.04 -21.76 -2.92
C VAL A 51 7.87 -20.84 -3.23
N PHE A 52 6.94 -21.25 -4.10
CA PHE A 52 5.89 -20.36 -4.58
C PHE A 52 4.73 -20.18 -3.59
N ILE A 53 4.40 -21.17 -2.75
CA ILE A 53 3.39 -21.02 -1.68
C ILE A 53 3.80 -19.95 -0.66
N PRO A 54 5.00 -20.00 -0.04
CA PRO A 54 5.42 -18.95 0.89
C PRO A 54 5.55 -17.59 0.22
N LEU A 55 5.99 -17.52 -1.05
CA LEU A 55 5.99 -16.27 -1.83
C LEU A 55 4.59 -15.68 -2.00
N MET A 56 3.57 -16.52 -2.20
CA MET A 56 2.18 -16.08 -2.28
C MET A 56 1.70 -15.49 -0.95
N VAL A 57 2.03 -16.12 0.18
CA VAL A 57 1.70 -15.60 1.52
C VAL A 57 2.33 -14.23 1.74
N VAL A 58 3.57 -14.03 1.30
CA VAL A 58 4.25 -12.72 1.35
C VAL A 58 3.57 -11.70 0.43
N ALA A 59 3.11 -12.11 -0.76
CA ALA A 59 2.36 -11.23 -1.64
C ALA A 59 1.01 -10.80 -1.03
N PHE A 60 0.32 -11.69 -0.32
CA PHE A 60 -0.92 -11.34 0.40
C PHE A 60 -0.65 -10.42 1.59
N SER A 61 0.40 -10.66 2.37
CA SER A 61 0.74 -9.81 3.51
C SER A 61 1.15 -8.40 3.06
N THR A 62 1.96 -8.28 2.01
CA THR A 62 2.31 -6.98 1.42
C THR A 62 1.12 -6.32 0.71
N GLY A 63 0.23 -7.10 0.09
CA GLY A 63 -1.03 -6.61 -0.46
C GLY A 63 -1.95 -5.99 0.60
N SER A 64 -1.98 -6.53 1.82
CA SER A 64 -2.73 -5.98 2.95
C SER A 64 -2.24 -4.59 3.41
N MET A 65 -1.01 -4.22 3.06
CA MET A 65 -0.46 -2.89 3.31
C MET A 65 -1.19 -1.81 2.48
N ILE A 66 -1.73 -2.16 1.31
CA ILE A 66 -2.43 -1.23 0.40
C ILE A 66 -3.68 -0.62 1.07
N PRO A 67 -4.65 -1.40 1.59
CA PRO A 67 -5.82 -0.83 2.26
C PRO A 67 -5.45 0.00 3.50
N ILE A 68 -4.39 -0.38 4.23
CA ILE A 68 -3.88 0.37 5.39
C ILE A 68 -3.37 1.76 4.95
N ASN A 69 -2.66 1.84 3.83
CA ASN A 69 -2.22 3.10 3.24
C ASN A 69 -3.41 3.95 2.76
N ILE A 70 -4.44 3.33 2.17
CA ILE A 70 -5.67 4.02 1.75
C ILE A 70 -6.45 4.59 2.94
N ILE A 71 -6.56 3.85 4.05
CA ILE A 71 -7.24 4.33 5.28
C ILE A 71 -6.48 5.52 5.86
N SER A 72 -5.15 5.47 5.92
CA SER A 72 -4.33 6.59 6.39
C SER A 72 -4.51 7.83 5.50
N MET A 73 -4.57 7.64 4.18
CA MET A 73 -4.92 8.68 3.22
C MET A 73 -6.29 9.31 3.46
N LYS A 74 -7.32 8.50 3.73
CA LYS A 74 -8.67 8.99 4.00
C LYS A 74 -8.69 9.88 5.24
N LYS A 75 -7.99 9.48 6.31
CA LYS A 75 -7.85 10.28 7.53
C LYS A 75 -7.17 11.63 7.26
N ILE A 76 -6.09 11.64 6.46
CA ILE A 76 -5.42 12.88 6.05
C ILE A 76 -6.38 13.79 5.26
N LYS A 77 -7.15 13.23 4.32
CA LYS A 77 -8.14 13.99 3.54
C LYS A 77 -9.27 14.55 4.40
N GLU A 78 -9.79 13.77 5.35
CA GLU A 78 -10.82 14.23 6.29
C GLU A 78 -10.31 15.38 7.17
N GLU A 79 -9.06 15.31 7.62
CA GLU A 79 -8.45 16.41 8.37
C GLU A 79 -8.24 17.66 7.52
N LEU A 80 -7.73 17.52 6.29
CA LEU A 80 -7.62 18.63 5.34
C LEU A 80 -8.98 19.27 5.04
N LYS A 81 -10.04 18.46 4.92
CA LYS A 81 -11.41 18.93 4.67
C LYS A 81 -12.02 19.64 5.90
N THR A 82 -11.58 19.31 7.11
CA THR A 82 -12.03 19.97 8.35
C THR A 82 -11.33 21.32 8.55
N ARG A 83 -10.17 21.52 7.91
CA ARG A 83 -9.36 22.75 7.98
C ARG A 83 -9.70 23.80 6.92
N ASN A 84 -10.59 23.49 6.00
CA ASN A 84 -11.01 24.31 4.88
C ASN A 84 -12.52 24.54 4.94
#